data_AF-A0A2H3JD37-F1
#
_entry.id   AF-A0A2H3JD37-F1
#
_cell.length_a   1.000
_cell.length_b   1.000
_cell.length_c   1.000
_cell.angle_alpha   90.00
_cell.angle_beta   90.00
_cell.angle_gamma   90.00
#
_symmetry.space_group_name_H-M   'P 1'
#
loop_
_entity.id
_entity.type
_entity.pdbx_description
1 polymer ?
#
loop_
_entity_poly.entity_id
_entity_poly.type
_entity_poly.pdbx_seq_one_letter_code
_entity_poly.pdbx_strand_id
1 'polypeptide(L)'
;MYGEKLNQALYMKDHRSETDHTKLFPEGKGRHLTNVGFIEELDCVDEVCRKSSEAKGQRKMAKQQKKVKKEFIKAKWKGILTQHKRVVDGWKQECKRLIMEGVAKKNLPKPPKWPLKPKPAVGQADTVTLIQRS
;
A
#
# COMPACT_ATOMS: atom_id res chain seq x y z
N MET A 1 14.43 -35.31 -42.64
CA MET A 1 13.60 -34.27 -41.96
C MET A 1 12.67 -34.89 -40.91
N TYR A 2 13.21 -35.59 -39.90
CA TYR A 2 12.39 -36.17 -38.80
C TYR A 2 13.04 -35.91 -37.43
N GLY A 3 14.38 -35.89 -37.35
CA GLY A 3 15.12 -35.57 -36.13
C GLY A 3 14.96 -34.13 -35.64
N GLU A 4 14.80 -33.15 -36.54
CA GLU A 4 14.64 -31.73 -36.15
C GLU A 4 13.34 -31.48 -35.38
N LYS A 5 12.23 -32.10 -35.82
CA LYS A 5 10.94 -32.00 -35.13
C LYS A 5 10.98 -32.68 -33.76
N LEU A 6 11.68 -33.81 -33.65
CA LEU A 6 11.85 -34.51 -32.38
C LEU A 6 12.66 -33.67 -31.40
N ASN A 7 13.77 -33.06 -31.86
CA ASN A 7 14.60 -32.18 -31.04
C ASN A 7 13.84 -30.94 -30.57
N GLN A 8 13.01 -30.34 -31.43
CA GLN A 8 12.14 -29.21 -31.05
C GLN A 8 11.12 -29.61 -29.98
N ALA A 9 10.46 -30.76 -30.14
CA ALA A 9 9.48 -31.25 -29.18
C ALA A 9 10.10 -31.57 -27.81
N LEU A 10 11.32 -32.12 -27.80
CA LEU A 10 12.08 -32.38 -26.58
C LEU A 10 12.50 -31.07 -25.89
N TYR A 11 13.03 -30.11 -26.66
CA TYR A 11 13.39 -28.78 -26.15
C TYR A 11 12.20 -28.09 -25.46
N MET A 12 11.02 -28.10 -26.09
CA MET A 12 9.83 -27.46 -25.51
C MET A 12 9.31 -28.18 -24.25
N LYS A 13 9.59 -29.47 -24.08
CA LYS A 13 9.15 -30.25 -22.91
C LYS A 13 10.06 -30.03 -21.71
N ASP A 14 11.37 -29.95 -21.92
CA ASP A 14 12.35 -29.80 -20.83
C ASP A 14 12.35 -28.38 -20.24
N HIS A 15 12.01 -27.35 -21.02
CA HIS A 15 11.98 -25.96 -20.53
C HIS A 15 10.66 -25.52 -19.88
N ARG A 16 9.68 -26.43 -19.71
CA ARG A 16 8.34 -26.07 -19.19
C ARG A 16 8.32 -25.80 -17.67
N SER A 17 9.40 -26.07 -16.94
CA SER A 17 9.46 -25.99 -15.46
C SER A 17 10.62 -25.14 -14.91
N GLU A 18 11.25 -24.25 -15.69
CA GLU A 18 12.42 -23.49 -15.24
C GLU A 18 12.15 -22.34 -14.27
N THR A 19 10.90 -22.09 -13.90
CA THR A 19 10.55 -20.88 -13.12
C THR A 19 10.91 -20.98 -11.63
N ASP A 20 11.26 -22.15 -11.10
CA ASP A 20 11.39 -22.34 -9.63
C ASP A 20 12.65 -23.10 -9.17
N HIS A 21 13.57 -23.46 -10.07
CA HIS A 21 14.83 -24.10 -9.71
C HIS A 21 15.98 -23.12 -9.90
N THR A 22 16.75 -22.88 -8.84
CA THR A 22 18.04 -22.19 -8.92
C THR A 22 18.87 -22.90 -9.99
N LYS A 23 19.07 -22.27 -11.16
CA LYS A 23 19.90 -22.85 -12.23
C LYS A 23 21.33 -22.92 -11.72
N LEU A 24 21.73 -24.08 -11.19
CA LEU A 24 23.11 -24.34 -10.75
C LEU A 24 24.11 -24.21 -11.91
N PHE A 25 23.62 -24.33 -13.16
CA PHE A 25 24.39 -24.13 -14.39
C PHE A 25 23.52 -23.42 -15.43
N PRO A 26 23.74 -22.12 -15.71
CA PRO A 26 22.95 -21.34 -16.66
C PRO A 26 22.85 -21.96 -18.08
N GLU A 27 23.83 -22.79 -18.45
CA GLU A 27 23.95 -23.44 -19.77
C GLU A 27 23.75 -24.97 -19.75
N GLY A 28 23.41 -25.58 -18.61
CA GLY A 28 23.22 -27.03 -18.50
C GLY A 28 24.47 -27.91 -18.70
N LYS A 29 25.66 -27.30 -18.84
CA LYS A 29 26.95 -27.97 -18.90
C LYS A 29 27.64 -27.90 -17.54
N GLY A 30 28.20 -29.01 -17.07
CA GLY A 30 28.98 -29.04 -15.83
C GLY A 30 30.18 -28.11 -15.94
N ARG A 31 30.13 -26.97 -15.24
CA ARG A 31 31.25 -26.03 -15.15
C ARG A 31 32.15 -26.43 -13.98
N HIS A 32 33.45 -26.20 -14.10
CA HIS A 32 34.34 -26.27 -12.95
C HIS A 32 33.98 -25.13 -12.00
N LEU A 33 33.57 -25.50 -10.78
CA LEU A 33 33.12 -24.57 -9.74
C LEU A 33 34.23 -23.63 -9.24
N THR A 34 35.48 -23.90 -9.62
CA THR A 34 36.66 -23.09 -9.33
C THR A 34 36.95 -22.03 -10.41
N ASN A 35 36.19 -21.99 -11.51
CA ASN A 35 36.38 -20.97 -12.54
C ASN A 35 35.96 -19.59 -11.99
N VAL A 36 36.85 -18.61 -12.12
CA VAL A 36 36.64 -17.23 -11.65
C VAL A 36 35.32 -16.65 -12.19
N GLY A 37 34.99 -16.89 -13.45
CA GLY A 37 33.74 -16.38 -14.05
C GLY A 37 32.47 -17.03 -13.47
N PHE A 38 32.56 -18.25 -12.93
CA PHE A 38 31.43 -18.89 -12.23
C PHE A 38 31.24 -18.30 -10.82
N ILE A 39 32.35 -17.99 -10.14
CA ILE A 39 32.32 -17.34 -8.82
C ILE A 39 31.71 -15.93 -8.95
N GLU A 40 32.14 -15.15 -9.94
CA GLU A 40 31.59 -13.82 -10.22
C GLU A 40 30.09 -13.84 -10.55
N GLU A 41 29.64 -14.86 -11.29
CA GLU A 41 28.22 -15.04 -11.61
C GLU A 41 27.38 -15.39 -10.37
N LEU A 42 27.89 -16.25 -9.47
CA LEU A 42 27.26 -16.53 -8.19
C LEU A 42 27.15 -15.28 -7.31
N ASP A 43 28.23 -14.50 -7.21
CA ASP A 43 28.25 -13.25 -6.44
C ASP A 43 27.19 -12.26 -6.98
N CYS A 44 27.05 -12.16 -8.31
CA CYS A 44 26.03 -11.33 -8.94
C CYS A 44 24.60 -11.80 -8.59
N VAL A 45 24.35 -13.11 -8.61
CA VAL A 45 23.04 -13.68 -8.24
C VAL A 45 22.73 -13.41 -6.76
N ASP A 46 23.70 -13.61 -5.87
CA ASP A 46 23.55 -13.37 -4.44
C ASP A 46 23.29 -11.88 -4.15
N GLU A 47 23.99 -10.97 -4.84
CA GLU A 47 23.71 -9.54 -4.75
C GLU A 47 22.29 -9.17 -5.19
N VAL A 48 21.82 -9.75 -6.31
CA VAL A 48 20.46 -9.51 -6.81
C VAL A 48 19.42 -10.05 -5.83
N CYS A 49 19.63 -11.24 -5.28
CA CYS A 49 18.79 -11.84 -4.27
C CYS A 49 18.74 -11.01 -2.98
N ARG A 50 19.89 -10.47 -2.54
CA ARG A 50 19.98 -9.59 -1.38
C ARG A 50 19.23 -8.27 -1.60
N LYS A 51 19.50 -7.58 -2.73
CA LYS A 51 18.82 -6.32 -3.10
C LYS A 51 17.31 -6.52 -3.23
N SER A 52 16.87 -7.64 -3.81
CA SER A 52 15.44 -8.01 -3.91
C SER A 52 14.79 -8.24 -2.55
N SER A 53 15.50 -8.92 -1.64
CA SER A 53 15.03 -9.18 -0.27
C SER A 53 14.91 -7.91 0.56
N GLU A 54 15.90 -7.01 0.47
CA GLU A 54 15.87 -5.69 1.10
C GLU A 54 14.71 -4.85 0.55
N ALA A 55 14.54 -4.79 -0.77
CA ALA A 55 13.42 -4.09 -1.39
C ALA A 55 12.06 -4.66 -0.95
N LYS A 56 11.94 -5.99 -0.80
CA LYS A 56 10.74 -6.65 -0.27
C LYS A 56 10.48 -6.25 1.18
N GLY A 57 11.52 -6.14 2.01
CA GLY A 57 11.45 -5.62 3.37
C GLY A 57 10.90 -4.19 3.41
N GLN A 58 11.50 -3.29 2.63
CA GLN A 58 11.07 -1.89 2.53
C GLN A 58 9.62 -1.75 2.06
N ARG A 59 9.21 -2.54 1.04
CA ARG A 59 7.82 -2.57 0.56
C ARG A 59 6.83 -3.03 1.63
N LYS A 60 7.19 -4.01 2.46
CA LYS A 60 6.34 -4.47 3.57
C LYS A 60 6.16 -3.36 4.61
N MET A 61 7.23 -2.69 5.00
CA MET A 61 7.19 -1.59 5.97
C MET A 61 6.36 -0.42 5.45
N ALA A 62 6.57 0.02 4.21
CA ALA A 62 5.78 1.07 3.57
C ALA A 62 4.28 0.70 3.50
N LYS A 63 3.96 -0.57 3.21
CA LYS A 63 2.58 -1.07 3.20
C LYS A 63 1.94 -1.01 4.59
N GLN A 64 2.67 -1.39 5.64
CA GLN A 64 2.19 -1.31 7.03
C GLN A 64 1.94 0.14 7.44
N GLN A 65 2.88 1.05 7.18
CA GLN A 65 2.70 2.47 7.48
C GLN A 65 1.49 3.06 6.74
N LYS A 66 1.28 2.68 5.47
CA LYS A 66 0.09 3.10 4.69
C LYS A 66 -1.21 2.57 5.29
N LYS A 67 -1.22 1.35 5.85
CA LYS A 67 -2.38 0.80 6.56
C LYS A 67 -2.69 1.60 7.81
N VAL A 68 -1.70 1.85 8.66
CA VAL A 68 -1.86 2.63 9.90
C VAL A 68 -2.41 4.02 9.60
N LYS A 69 -1.85 4.73 8.59
CA LYS A 69 -2.36 6.05 8.16
C LYS A 69 -3.83 5.98 7.72
N LYS A 70 -4.21 4.94 6.96
CA LYS A 70 -5.61 4.75 6.51
C LYS A 70 -6.55 4.48 7.68
N GLU A 71 -6.14 3.64 8.63
CA GLU A 71 -6.93 3.30 9.81
C GLU A 71 -7.14 4.50 10.71
N PHE A 72 -6.11 5.32 10.93
CA PHE A 72 -6.21 6.56 11.66
C PHE A 72 -7.20 7.55 11.04
N ILE A 73 -7.14 7.75 9.72
CA ILE A 73 -8.09 8.61 9.00
C ILE A 73 -9.52 8.05 9.11
N LYS A 74 -9.68 6.72 9.00
CA LYS A 74 -10.98 6.06 9.12
C LYS A 74 -11.56 6.24 10.52
N ALA A 75 -10.75 6.10 11.58
CA ALA A 75 -11.16 6.31 12.95
C ALA A 75 -11.60 7.76 13.20
N LYS A 76 -10.78 8.74 12.77
CA LYS A 76 -11.14 10.16 12.84
C LYS A 76 -12.43 10.47 12.08
N TRP A 77 -12.58 9.94 10.87
CA TRP A 77 -13.80 10.13 10.08
C TRP A 77 -15.04 9.56 10.76
N LYS A 78 -14.94 8.38 11.38
CA LYS A 78 -16.03 7.79 12.18
C LYS A 78 -16.42 8.72 13.33
N GLY A 79 -15.44 9.27 14.05
CA GLY A 79 -15.69 10.26 15.12
C GLY A 79 -16.44 11.50 14.63
N ILE A 80 -16.00 12.08 13.51
CA ILE A 80 -16.64 13.23 12.88
C ILE A 80 -18.09 12.92 12.49
N LEU A 81 -18.34 11.76 11.88
CA LEU A 81 -19.70 11.32 11.52
C LEU A 81 -20.59 11.14 12.75
N THR A 82 -20.07 10.54 13.82
CA THR A 82 -20.85 10.37 15.06
C THR A 82 -21.21 11.71 15.69
N GLN A 83 -20.27 12.67 15.69
CA GLN A 83 -20.54 14.00 16.21
C GLN A 83 -21.55 14.74 15.34
N HIS A 84 -21.39 14.68 14.02
CA HIS A 84 -22.33 15.31 13.09
C HIS A 84 -23.75 14.74 13.23
N LYS A 85 -23.88 13.42 13.43
CA LYS A 85 -25.18 12.78 13.69
C LYS A 85 -25.84 13.38 14.94
N ARG A 86 -25.09 13.52 16.05
CA ARG A 86 -25.62 14.15 17.29
C ARG A 86 -26.08 15.59 17.05
N VAL A 87 -25.30 16.37 16.30
CA VAL A 87 -25.65 17.75 15.94
C VAL A 87 -26.92 17.81 15.08
N VAL A 88 -27.06 16.91 14.10
CA VAL A 88 -28.25 16.81 13.25
C VAL A 88 -29.48 16.38 14.06
N ASP A 89 -29.32 15.43 14.98
CA ASP A 89 -30.42 14.96 15.82
C ASP A 89 -30.89 16.07 16.77
N GLY A 90 -29.97 16.82 17.39
CA GLY A 90 -30.30 18.00 18.18
C GLY A 90 -30.96 19.11 17.36
N TRP A 91 -30.45 19.39 16.16
CA TRP A 91 -31.08 20.35 15.23
C TRP A 91 -32.52 19.93 14.85
N LYS A 92 -32.76 18.63 14.60
CA LYS A 92 -34.11 18.13 14.31
C LYS A 92 -35.06 18.30 15.49
N GLN A 93 -34.58 18.03 16.72
CA GLN A 93 -35.38 18.22 17.93
C GLN A 93 -35.76 19.70 18.11
N GLU A 94 -34.79 20.59 17.93
CA GLU A 94 -35.02 22.04 18.03
C GLU A 94 -35.98 22.55 16.96
N CYS A 95 -35.82 22.11 15.70
CA CYS A 95 -36.77 22.44 14.64
C CYS A 95 -38.19 21.95 14.97
N LYS A 96 -38.34 20.75 15.55
CA LYS A 96 -39.66 20.25 15.98
C LYS A 96 -40.26 21.13 17.07
N ARG A 97 -39.47 21.52 18.08
CA ARG A 97 -39.90 22.42 19.15
C ARG A 97 -40.40 23.75 18.59
N LEU A 98 -39.63 24.39 17.71
CA LEU A 98 -39.99 25.66 17.07
C LEU A 98 -41.25 25.54 16.20
N ILE A 99 -41.43 24.43 15.49
CA ILE A 99 -42.67 24.17 14.74
C ILE A 99 -43.88 24.08 15.68
N MET A 100 -43.74 23.40 16.83
CA MET A 100 -44.81 23.32 17.84
C MET A 100 -45.13 24.69 18.45
N GLU A 101 -44.14 25.57 18.56
CA GLU A 101 -44.31 26.96 19.01
C GLU A 101 -44.88 27.91 17.94
N GLY A 102 -45.22 27.39 16.75
CA GLY A 102 -45.83 28.17 15.67
C GLY A 102 -44.83 28.98 14.84
N VAL A 103 -43.52 28.73 14.98
CA VAL A 103 -42.50 29.39 14.17
C VAL A 103 -42.66 29.00 12.70
N ALA A 104 -42.80 30.00 11.83
CA ALA A 104 -42.88 29.78 10.39
C ALA A 104 -41.63 29.06 9.87
N LYS A 105 -41.80 28.10 8.94
CA LYS A 105 -40.71 27.28 8.40
C LYS A 105 -39.52 28.08 7.84
N LYS A 106 -39.77 29.28 7.31
CA LYS A 106 -38.73 30.19 6.81
C LYS A 106 -37.77 30.72 7.88
N ASN A 107 -38.20 30.71 9.14
CA ASN A 107 -37.44 31.19 10.29
C ASN A 107 -36.75 30.05 11.06
N LEU A 108 -36.86 28.80 10.59
CA LEU A 108 -36.19 27.67 11.24
C LEU A 108 -34.67 27.76 11.06
N PRO A 109 -33.89 27.27 12.04
CA PRO A 109 -32.44 27.24 11.92
C PRO A 109 -32.01 26.41 10.72
N LYS A 110 -30.96 26.87 10.02
CA LYS A 110 -30.43 26.18 8.85
C LYS A 110 -29.87 24.80 9.23
N PRO A 111 -29.96 23.80 8.34
CA PRO A 111 -29.41 22.48 8.60
C PRO A 111 -27.89 22.54 8.80
N PRO A 112 -27.34 21.71 9.70
CA PRO A 112 -25.90 21.58 9.86
C PRO A 112 -25.22 21.20 8.54
N LYS A 113 -24.10 21.85 8.22
CA LYS A 113 -23.32 21.52 7.01
C LYS A 113 -22.69 20.14 7.15
N TRP A 114 -22.67 19.40 6.04
CA TRP A 114 -22.03 18.09 5.98
C TRP A 114 -20.52 18.21 6.26
N PRO A 115 -19.96 17.35 7.12
CA PRO A 115 -18.54 17.38 7.43
C PRO A 115 -17.73 16.90 6.23
N LEU A 116 -16.54 17.46 6.07
CA LEU A 116 -15.58 17.03 5.04
C LEU A 116 -14.68 15.94 5.58
N LYS A 117 -14.36 14.96 4.73
CA LYS A 117 -13.44 13.87 5.09
C LYS A 117 -12.03 14.44 5.34
N PRO A 118 -11.35 14.04 6.42
CA PRO A 118 -9.96 14.44 6.66
C PRO A 118 -9.06 14.02 5.50
N LYS A 119 -8.29 14.97 4.97
CA LYS A 119 -7.29 14.68 3.94
C LYS A 119 -6.11 13.93 4.58
N PRO A 120 -5.53 12.92 3.91
CA PRO A 120 -4.25 12.38 4.34
C PRO A 120 -3.21 13.50 4.32
N ALA A 121 -2.41 13.63 5.38
CA ALA A 121 -1.31 14.58 5.42
C ALA A 121 -0.32 14.23 4.30
N VAL A 122 -0.38 14.98 3.21
CA VAL A 122 0.66 15.02 2.18
C VAL A 122 1.71 15.99 2.72
N GLY A 123 2.82 15.46 3.23
CA GLY A 123 4.03 16.22 3.55
C GLY A 123 3.94 17.26 4.67
N GLN A 124 3.90 16.83 5.94
CA GLN A 124 4.42 17.64 7.04
C GLN A 124 5.59 16.86 7.68
N ALA A 125 6.68 16.76 6.93
CA ALA A 125 7.99 16.92 7.54
C ALA A 125 8.24 18.44 7.54
N ASP A 126 8.99 18.95 8.52
CA ASP A 126 9.39 20.36 8.65
C ASP A 126 8.37 21.26 9.37
N THR A 127 8.26 21.14 10.70
CA THR A 127 8.05 22.29 11.62
C THR A 127 8.30 21.94 13.10
N VAL A 128 9.16 20.96 13.44
CA VAL A 128 9.53 20.68 14.86
C VAL A 128 11.04 20.68 15.08
N THR A 129 11.74 21.66 14.51
CA THR A 129 13.17 21.90 14.79
C THR A 129 13.53 23.38 14.93
N LEU A 130 12.63 24.19 15.49
CA LEU A 130 12.95 25.59 15.80
C LEU A 130 12.40 26.08 17.13
N ILE A 131 12.49 25.30 18.20
CA ILE A 131 12.40 25.84 19.58
C ILE A 131 13.34 25.04 20.48
N GLN A 132 14.65 25.27 20.34
CA GLN A 132 15.64 25.05 21.41
C GLN A 132 16.99 25.68 21.04
N ARG A 133 17.03 27.02 21.01
CA ARG A 133 18.24 27.81 21.28
C ARG A 133 17.79 29.12 21.91
N SER A 134 17.81 29.15 23.23
CA SER A 134 17.81 30.35 24.07
C SER A 134 18.80 30.10 25.19
#